data_AF-A0A2G6R2B1-F1
#
_entry.id   AF-A0A2G6R2B1-F1
#
_cell.length_a   1.000
_cell.length_b   1.000
_cell.length_c   1.000
_cell.angle_alpha   90.00
_cell.angle_beta   90.00
_cell.angle_gamma   90.00
#
_symmetry.space_group_name_H-M   'P 1'
#
loop_
_entity.id
_entity.type
_entity.pdbx_description
1 polymer ?
#
loop_
_entity_poly.entity_id
_entity_poly.type
_entity_poly.pdbx_seq_one_letter_code
_entity_poly.pdbx_strand_id
1 'polypeptide(L)'
;ASVFSGNGDSKEIRKQLKKMLRDKKNIDFRDQIYFALANLDMKEKKRDEAKENYRKSVATSFQNQFQRAQSSITLANLYFEDLEYKKAQAYYDSAMIIIDEQYPDYKSLETKYKSLSKLVGYLNTVERQDSLQKVAKMPQKEREALIAQLIQQEQKRRQAEQMAGFQGSRNRGYYRANRYRMGMGRNQGGGGGWYFYNPQTVTYGKNQFNQRWGRRKLEDNWRRSNKKEVSLDELDELAEEMEAKEKEKRVEDPLKKEFYTQDLPLTDSLMQISHEKIRDALYNAGRIFKTDFANYNRSAETFIDLNNRYPENIYLLSAYFNLYDLYELLNNKEKSNYYRNLIISQFPDSKYAQYLQNPNFFAELEARKKKLNQYYEELFYQYKQGNYNRILPTTAKIKEMKPDSIILSKVDFLATIAQGNQDGVEQFEKYINQYIATYPKAEPVPLAKQILGLIQDST
;
A
#
# COMPACT_ATOMS: atom_id res chain seq x y z
N ALA A 1 31.94 20.97 2.83
CA ALA A 1 30.92 21.52 3.76
C ALA A 1 31.64 22.24 4.90
N SER A 2 31.64 23.57 4.91
CA SER A 2 32.12 24.35 6.05
C SER A 2 30.95 24.49 7.03
N VAL A 3 31.12 23.90 8.20
CA VAL A 3 30.14 23.89 9.29
C VAL A 3 30.13 25.28 9.92
N PHE A 4 29.05 26.04 9.70
CA PHE A 4 28.72 27.23 10.52
C PHE A 4 28.25 26.75 11.90
N SER A 5 29.17 26.23 12.71
CA SER A 5 29.01 25.99 14.14
C SER A 5 29.65 27.15 14.91
N GLY A 6 28.99 28.31 14.86
CA GLY A 6 29.37 29.46 15.68
C GLY A 6 28.22 29.83 16.60
N ASN A 7 28.50 30.01 17.89
CA ASN A 7 27.66 30.71 18.87
C ASN A 7 27.53 32.20 18.51
N GLY A 8 27.11 32.50 17.27
CA GLY A 8 26.77 33.84 16.81
C GLY A 8 25.31 34.12 17.06
N ASP A 9 24.98 35.37 17.38
CA ASP A 9 23.60 35.84 17.55
C ASP A 9 22.75 35.43 16.34
N SER A 10 21.79 34.51 16.54
CA SER A 10 20.91 33.96 15.50
C SER A 10 20.23 35.07 14.68
N LYS A 11 20.00 36.24 15.28
CA LYS A 11 19.45 37.41 14.58
C LYS A 11 20.39 37.94 13.51
N GLU A 12 21.69 38.04 13.80
CA GLU A 12 22.69 38.52 12.84
C GLU A 12 22.91 37.52 11.70
N ILE A 13 22.98 36.21 12.02
CA ILE A 13 23.08 35.16 11.00
C ILE A 13 21.86 35.21 10.05
N ARG A 14 20.66 35.32 10.60
CA ARG A 14 19.42 35.44 9.82
C ARG A 14 19.42 36.67 8.92
N LYS A 15 19.88 37.82 9.45
CA LYS A 15 19.96 39.07 8.69
C LYS A 15 20.93 38.95 7.52
N GLN A 16 22.07 38.31 7.71
CA GLN A 16 23.04 38.03 6.66
C GLN A 16 22.45 37.10 5.58
N LEU A 17 21.83 35.97 5.97
CA LEU A 17 21.20 35.04 5.03
C LEU A 17 20.08 35.72 4.22
N LYS A 18 19.23 36.54 4.86
CA LYS A 18 18.19 37.32 4.15
C LYS A 18 18.78 38.36 3.19
N LYS A 19 19.92 38.99 3.53
CA LYS A 19 20.64 39.90 2.62
C LYS A 19 21.16 39.12 1.41
N MET A 20 21.71 37.93 1.62
CA MET A 20 22.18 37.06 0.53
C MET A 20 21.05 36.66 -0.43
N LEU A 21 19.84 36.38 0.06
CA LEU A 21 18.69 36.05 -0.81
C LEU A 21 18.29 37.20 -1.76
N ARG A 22 18.50 38.45 -1.34
CA ARG A 22 18.18 39.65 -2.14
C ARG A 22 19.22 39.93 -3.22
N ASP A 23 20.45 39.46 -3.03
CA ASP A 23 21.51 39.62 -4.02
C ASP A 23 21.27 38.69 -5.22
N LYS A 24 21.27 39.26 -6.43
CA LYS A 24 21.11 38.53 -7.68
C LYS A 24 22.27 37.56 -7.94
N LYS A 25 23.44 37.79 -7.36
CA LYS A 25 24.60 36.90 -7.49
C LYS A 25 24.39 35.54 -6.84
N ASN A 26 23.47 35.45 -5.87
CA ASN A 26 23.23 34.23 -5.11
C ASN A 26 22.05 33.41 -5.62
N ILE A 27 21.51 33.69 -6.81
CA ILE A 27 20.32 32.99 -7.35
C ILE A 27 20.53 31.47 -7.35
N ASP A 28 21.73 31.01 -7.72
CA ASP A 28 22.08 29.59 -7.81
C ASP A 28 22.30 28.92 -6.44
N PHE A 29 22.45 29.70 -5.37
CA PHE A 29 22.67 29.22 -3.99
C PHE A 29 21.45 29.46 -3.08
N ARG A 30 20.32 29.92 -3.64
CA ARG A 30 19.10 30.22 -2.85
C ARG A 30 18.57 29.00 -2.11
N ASP A 31 18.70 27.82 -2.70
CA ASP A 31 18.39 26.54 -2.09
C ASP A 31 19.12 26.36 -0.75
N GLN A 32 20.44 26.47 -0.76
CA GLN A 32 21.28 26.32 0.43
C GLN A 32 21.00 27.41 1.46
N ILE A 33 20.76 28.65 1.02
CA ILE A 33 20.43 29.76 1.93
C ILE A 33 19.07 29.53 2.61
N TYR A 34 18.05 29.07 1.87
CA TYR A 34 16.75 28.73 2.45
C TYR A 34 16.85 27.53 3.40
N PHE A 35 17.65 26.51 3.06
CA PHE A 35 17.90 25.38 3.94
C PHE A 35 18.59 25.80 5.24
N ALA A 36 19.59 26.70 5.17
CA ALA A 36 20.25 27.25 6.35
C ALA A 36 19.29 28.08 7.22
N LEU A 37 18.43 28.89 6.61
CA LEU A 37 17.37 29.62 7.33
C LEU A 37 16.40 28.66 8.02
N ALA A 38 16.00 27.58 7.35
CA ALA A 38 15.12 26.57 7.92
C ALA A 38 15.77 25.84 9.12
N ASN A 39 17.06 25.48 9.03
CA ASN A 39 17.79 24.91 10.16
C ASN A 39 17.90 25.88 11.34
N LEU A 40 18.04 27.18 11.08
CA LEU A 40 18.04 28.21 12.12
C LEU A 40 16.65 28.34 12.76
N ASP A 41 15.58 28.31 11.96
CA ASP A 41 14.20 28.30 12.45
C ASP A 41 13.92 27.08 13.34
N MET A 42 14.41 25.88 12.96
CA MET A 42 14.33 24.69 13.79
C MET A 42 15.03 24.86 15.14
N LYS A 43 16.22 25.47 15.17
CA LYS A 43 16.94 25.78 16.42
C LYS A 43 16.19 26.77 17.30
N GLU A 44 15.49 27.72 16.70
CA GLU A 44 14.65 28.71 17.39
C GLU A 44 13.25 28.17 17.74
N LYS A 45 12.98 26.87 17.51
CA LYS A 45 11.67 26.23 17.71
C LYS A 45 10.53 26.84 16.87
N LYS A 46 10.87 27.50 15.76
CA LYS A 46 9.95 28.11 14.79
C LYS A 46 9.63 27.12 13.67
N ARG A 47 8.90 26.06 14.03
CA ARG A 47 8.73 24.88 13.16
C ARG A 47 7.97 25.19 11.87
N ASP A 48 6.96 26.06 11.91
CA ASP A 48 6.18 26.40 10.72
C ASP A 48 6.98 27.26 9.74
N GLU A 49 7.75 28.23 10.23
CA GLU A 49 8.68 29.01 9.42
C GLU A 49 9.78 28.13 8.82
N ALA A 50 10.27 27.15 9.60
CA ALA A 50 11.22 26.16 9.10
C ALA A 50 10.64 25.36 7.93
N LYS A 51 9.42 24.80 8.07
CA LYS A 51 8.73 24.06 6.99
C LYS A 51 8.58 24.92 5.74
N GLU A 52 8.22 26.19 5.88
CA GLU A 52 8.10 27.11 4.75
C GLU A 52 9.45 27.39 4.07
N ASN A 53 10.52 27.56 4.85
CA ASN A 53 11.86 27.75 4.29
C ASN A 53 12.43 26.48 3.66
N TYR A 54 12.18 25.28 4.21
CA TYR A 54 12.51 24.02 3.53
C TYR A 54 11.74 23.86 2.22
N ARG A 55 10.45 24.23 2.18
CA ARG A 55 9.65 24.21 0.95
C ARG A 55 10.24 25.13 -0.11
N LYS A 56 10.68 26.33 0.28
CA LYS A 56 11.38 27.26 -0.62
C LYS A 56 12.70 26.68 -1.10
N SER A 57 13.47 26.04 -0.22
CA SER A 57 14.72 25.35 -0.58
C SER A 57 14.48 24.31 -1.69
N VAL A 58 13.51 23.41 -1.50
CA VAL A 58 13.12 22.41 -2.51
C VAL A 58 12.73 23.09 -3.83
N ALA A 59 11.89 24.13 -3.76
CA ALA A 59 11.38 24.83 -4.94
C ALA A 59 12.48 25.58 -5.73
N THR A 60 13.55 26.03 -5.07
CA THR A 60 14.67 26.73 -5.72
C THR A 60 15.83 25.80 -6.12
N SER A 61 15.80 24.53 -5.73
CA SER A 61 16.85 23.54 -6.03
C SER A 61 16.73 22.95 -7.44
N PHE A 62 16.91 23.77 -8.48
CA PHE A 62 16.75 23.31 -9.88
C PHE A 62 17.93 22.50 -10.40
N GLN A 63 19.16 22.91 -10.07
CA GLN A 63 20.40 22.30 -10.56
C GLN A 63 21.08 21.42 -9.50
N ASN A 64 20.78 21.68 -8.23
CA ASN A 64 21.38 20.99 -7.10
C ASN A 64 20.47 19.85 -6.61
N GLN A 65 20.62 18.68 -7.23
CA GLN A 65 19.81 17.50 -6.90
C GLN A 65 20.04 17.04 -5.46
N PHE A 66 21.28 17.09 -4.98
CA PHE A 66 21.61 16.73 -3.61
C PHE A 66 20.86 17.61 -2.58
N GLN A 67 20.91 18.94 -2.74
CA GLN A 67 20.17 19.85 -1.86
C GLN A 67 18.66 19.67 -1.96
N ARG A 68 18.14 19.38 -3.17
CA ARG A 68 16.72 19.09 -3.36
C ARG A 68 16.31 17.84 -2.58
N ALA A 69 17.06 16.76 -2.70
CA ALA A 69 16.81 15.51 -1.96
C ALA A 69 16.89 15.74 -0.46
N GLN A 70 17.95 16.38 0.02
CA GLN A 70 18.15 16.66 1.45
C GLN A 70 17.00 17.50 2.02
N SER A 71 16.65 18.60 1.37
CA SER A 71 15.55 19.47 1.81
C SER A 71 14.19 18.75 1.76
N SER A 72 13.99 17.88 0.77
CA SER A 72 12.75 17.09 0.63
C SER A 72 12.64 16.04 1.74
N ILE A 73 13.71 15.31 2.04
CA ILE A 73 13.73 14.31 3.13
C ILE A 73 13.51 15.00 4.49
N THR A 74 14.18 16.11 4.75
CA THR A 74 13.99 16.87 5.99
C THR A 74 12.54 17.33 6.14
N LEU A 75 11.97 17.92 5.08
CA LEU A 75 10.59 18.38 5.12
C LEU A 75 9.59 17.23 5.22
N ALA A 76 9.85 16.10 4.56
CA ALA A 76 9.03 14.90 4.65
C ALA A 76 9.01 14.32 6.07
N ASN A 77 10.16 14.28 6.75
CA ASN A 77 10.25 13.87 8.16
C ASN A 77 9.40 14.78 9.05
N LEU A 78 9.47 16.10 8.87
CA LEU A 78 8.67 17.06 9.65
C LEU A 78 7.17 16.86 9.44
N TYR A 79 6.73 16.68 8.19
CA TYR A 79 5.32 16.38 7.93
C TYR A 79 4.89 15.03 8.48
N PHE A 80 5.78 14.02 8.47
CA PHE A 80 5.49 12.72 9.04
C PHE A 80 5.30 12.79 10.56
N GLU A 81 6.17 13.54 11.25
CA GLU A 81 6.05 13.84 12.69
C GLU A 81 4.76 14.61 13.00
N ASP A 82 4.37 15.55 12.14
CA ASP A 82 3.12 16.32 12.27
C ASP A 82 1.87 15.51 11.85
N LEU A 83 2.03 14.21 11.55
CA LEU A 83 0.98 13.28 11.12
C LEU A 83 0.33 13.67 9.77
N GLU A 84 0.99 14.54 9.00
CA GLU A 84 0.59 14.98 7.66
C GLU A 84 1.10 14.02 6.58
N TYR A 85 0.69 12.76 6.65
CA TYR A 85 1.23 11.65 5.86
C TYR A 85 1.22 11.89 4.35
N LYS A 86 0.17 12.51 3.80
CA LYS A 86 0.07 12.82 2.37
C LYS A 86 1.14 13.80 1.92
N LYS A 87 1.40 14.85 2.71
CA LYS A 87 2.46 15.82 2.41
C LYS A 87 3.83 15.17 2.56
N ALA A 88 4.02 14.37 3.62
CA ALA A 88 5.25 13.63 3.83
C ALA A 88 5.58 12.72 2.62
N GLN A 89 4.60 11.95 2.14
CA GLN A 89 4.76 11.05 1.01
C GLN A 89 5.16 11.81 -0.27
N ALA A 90 4.53 12.95 -0.57
CA ALA A 90 4.86 13.74 -1.76
C ALA A 90 6.31 14.26 -1.76
N TYR A 91 6.83 14.64 -0.58
CA TYR A 91 8.23 15.06 -0.45
C TYR A 91 9.22 13.88 -0.45
N TYR A 92 8.86 12.73 0.13
CA TYR A 92 9.69 11.54 -0.02
C TYR A 92 9.74 11.06 -1.46
N ASP A 93 8.63 11.05 -2.19
CA ASP A 93 8.61 10.68 -3.62
C ASP A 93 9.57 11.58 -4.43
N SER A 94 9.52 12.90 -4.19
CA SER A 94 10.46 13.85 -4.79
C SER A 94 11.92 13.54 -4.47
N ALA A 95 12.22 13.05 -3.26
CA ALA A 95 13.58 12.68 -2.87
C ALA A 95 14.00 11.33 -3.47
N MET A 96 13.10 10.36 -3.53
CA MET A 96 13.38 8.99 -3.97
C MET A 96 13.61 8.87 -5.47
N ILE A 97 13.14 9.85 -6.25
CA ILE A 97 13.49 9.99 -7.66
C ILE A 97 14.96 10.41 -7.84
N ILE A 98 15.56 11.05 -6.83
CA ILE A 98 16.87 11.69 -6.93
C ILE A 98 17.98 10.80 -6.36
N ILE A 99 17.74 10.19 -5.19
CA ILE A 99 18.78 9.45 -4.46
C ILE A 99 18.89 8.00 -4.93
N ASP A 100 20.08 7.43 -4.80
CA ASP A 100 20.40 6.04 -5.13
C ASP A 100 20.88 5.27 -3.89
N GLU A 101 21.27 4.00 -4.08
CA GLU A 101 21.74 3.11 -3.01
C GLU A 101 23.00 3.60 -2.27
N GLN A 102 23.75 4.55 -2.85
CA GLN A 102 24.92 5.14 -2.20
C GLN A 102 24.54 6.21 -1.17
N TYR A 103 23.28 6.65 -1.15
CA TYR A 103 22.81 7.63 -0.18
C TYR A 103 22.79 7.04 1.25
N PRO A 104 23.25 7.79 2.27
CA PRO A 104 23.24 7.32 3.65
C PRO A 104 21.84 6.87 4.09
N ASP A 105 21.76 5.70 4.72
CA ASP A 105 20.52 5.09 5.20
C ASP A 105 19.44 4.84 4.10
N TYR A 106 19.85 4.74 2.83
CA TYR A 106 18.92 4.54 1.70
C TYR A 106 17.89 3.42 1.96
N LYS A 107 18.31 2.23 2.43
CA LYS A 107 17.40 1.10 2.69
C LYS A 107 16.32 1.41 3.74
N SER A 108 16.69 2.13 4.79
CA SER A 108 15.74 2.54 5.84
C SER A 108 14.74 3.55 5.29
N LEU A 109 15.24 4.54 4.54
CA LEU A 109 14.42 5.56 3.90
C LEU A 109 13.47 4.97 2.85
N GLU A 110 13.96 4.04 2.02
CA GLU A 110 13.16 3.33 1.02
C GLU A 110 12.06 2.51 1.68
N THR A 111 12.37 1.76 2.74
CA THR A 111 11.37 0.99 3.49
C THR A 111 10.29 1.89 4.07
N LYS A 112 10.70 2.98 4.74
CA LYS A 112 9.77 4.00 5.28
C LYS A 112 8.90 4.60 4.18
N TYR A 113 9.49 4.94 3.03
CA TYR A 113 8.76 5.49 1.89
C TYR A 113 7.74 4.50 1.32
N LYS A 114 8.12 3.23 1.14
CA LYS A 114 7.22 2.17 0.65
C LYS A 114 6.04 1.96 1.60
N SER A 115 6.29 1.84 2.91
CA SER A 115 5.23 1.73 3.93
C SER A 115 4.32 2.96 3.97
N LEU A 116 4.91 4.16 3.87
CA LEU A 116 4.13 5.41 3.89
C LEU A 116 3.28 5.57 2.62
N SER A 117 3.81 5.16 1.47
CA SER A 117 3.08 5.18 0.20
C SER A 117 1.87 4.24 0.23
N LYS A 118 2.05 3.03 0.79
CA LYS A 118 0.93 2.10 1.04
C LYS A 118 -0.11 2.72 1.99
N LEU A 119 0.33 3.30 3.11
CA LEU A 119 -0.55 3.97 4.06
C LEU A 119 -1.36 5.09 3.38
N VAL A 120 -0.69 5.99 2.66
CA VAL A 120 -1.34 7.11 1.95
C VAL A 120 -2.30 6.59 0.88
N GLY A 121 -1.97 5.48 0.21
CA GLY A 121 -2.88 4.79 -0.71
C GLY A 121 -4.19 4.37 -0.04
N TYR A 122 -4.11 3.75 1.14
CA TYR A 122 -5.29 3.39 1.93
C TYR A 122 -6.07 4.61 2.43
N LEU A 123 -5.39 5.62 2.97
CA LEU A 123 -6.05 6.86 3.42
C LEU A 123 -6.76 7.60 2.27
N ASN A 124 -6.13 7.65 1.09
CA ASN A 124 -6.75 8.21 -0.11
C ASN A 124 -7.94 7.37 -0.58
N THR A 125 -7.89 6.05 -0.43
CA THR A 125 -9.01 5.17 -0.75
C THR A 125 -10.21 5.48 0.14
N VAL A 126 -10.00 5.59 1.46
CA VAL A 126 -11.06 5.97 2.41
C VAL A 126 -11.66 7.33 2.04
N GLU A 127 -10.83 8.37 1.90
CA GLU A 127 -11.30 9.73 1.59
C GLU A 127 -12.02 9.83 0.24
N ARG A 128 -11.51 9.14 -0.79
CA ARG A 128 -12.14 9.09 -2.11
C ARG A 128 -13.49 8.40 -2.03
N GLN A 129 -13.57 7.22 -1.42
CA GLN A 129 -14.82 6.50 -1.31
C GLN A 129 -15.85 7.27 -0.47
N ASP A 130 -15.46 7.85 0.67
CA ASP A 130 -16.34 8.71 1.48
C ASP A 130 -16.90 9.87 0.64
N SER A 131 -16.06 10.51 -0.18
CA SER A 131 -16.48 11.58 -1.07
C SER A 131 -17.45 11.10 -2.15
N LEU A 132 -17.15 9.97 -2.80
CA LEU A 132 -18.00 9.38 -3.83
C LEU A 132 -19.35 8.95 -3.27
N GLN A 133 -19.38 8.31 -2.10
CA GLN A 133 -20.61 7.92 -1.43
C GLN A 133 -21.44 9.15 -1.04
N LYS A 134 -20.80 10.21 -0.54
CA LYS A 134 -21.49 11.46 -0.21
C LYS A 134 -22.20 12.04 -1.43
N VAL A 135 -21.54 12.08 -2.59
CA VAL A 135 -22.14 12.57 -3.84
C VAL A 135 -23.21 11.60 -4.39
N ALA A 136 -23.00 10.30 -4.26
CA ALA A 136 -23.99 9.29 -4.67
C ALA A 136 -25.28 9.34 -3.83
N LYS A 137 -25.18 9.68 -2.55
CA LYS A 137 -26.34 9.84 -1.64
C LYS A 137 -27.10 11.17 -1.83
N MET A 138 -26.55 12.13 -2.58
CA MET A 138 -27.26 13.38 -2.89
C MET A 138 -28.49 13.11 -3.77
N PRO A 139 -29.57 13.91 -3.63
CA PRO A 139 -30.66 13.94 -4.60
C PRO A 139 -30.12 14.21 -6.01
N GLN A 140 -30.73 13.59 -7.03
CA GLN A 140 -30.23 13.67 -8.41
C GLN A 140 -30.03 15.11 -8.88
N LYS A 141 -30.99 16.00 -8.58
CA LYS A 141 -30.92 17.42 -8.97
C LYS A 141 -29.72 18.15 -8.34
N GLU A 142 -29.44 17.90 -7.07
CA GLU A 142 -28.31 18.52 -6.36
C GLU A 142 -26.97 17.97 -6.87
N ARG A 143 -26.90 16.66 -7.09
CA ARG A 143 -25.73 16.02 -7.71
C ARG A 143 -25.43 16.60 -9.09
N GLU A 144 -26.44 16.79 -9.92
CA GLU A 144 -26.28 17.37 -11.26
C GLU A 144 -25.83 18.83 -11.20
N ALA A 145 -26.37 19.63 -10.28
CA ALA A 145 -25.92 21.00 -10.05
C ALA A 145 -24.44 21.05 -9.61
N LEU A 146 -24.03 20.16 -8.71
CA LEU A 146 -22.63 20.04 -8.27
C LEU A 146 -21.71 19.70 -9.45
N ILE A 147 -22.08 18.72 -10.27
CA ILE A 147 -21.27 18.33 -11.44
C ILE A 147 -21.18 19.47 -12.46
N ALA A 148 -22.29 20.17 -12.72
CA ALA A 148 -22.29 21.33 -13.60
C ALA A 148 -21.38 22.45 -13.07
N GLN A 149 -21.39 22.69 -11.75
CA GLN A 149 -20.49 23.64 -11.11
C GLN A 149 -19.02 23.23 -11.26
N LEU A 150 -18.69 21.95 -11.08
CA LEU A 150 -17.32 21.44 -11.25
C LEU A 150 -16.83 21.60 -12.69
N ILE A 151 -17.67 21.27 -13.68
CA ILE A 151 -17.37 21.50 -15.10
C ILE A 151 -17.13 22.98 -15.36
N GLN A 152 -17.97 23.88 -14.84
CA GLN A 152 -17.81 25.32 -15.03
C GLN A 152 -16.52 25.84 -14.38
N GLN A 153 -16.17 25.34 -13.20
CA GLN A 153 -14.91 25.69 -12.53
C GLN A 153 -13.71 25.21 -13.36
N GLU A 154 -13.76 24.01 -13.92
CA GLU A 154 -12.71 23.49 -14.78
C GLU A 154 -12.57 24.29 -16.09
N GLN A 155 -13.69 24.68 -16.70
CA GLN A 155 -13.69 25.57 -17.87
C GLN A 155 -13.01 26.90 -17.54
N LYS A 156 -13.38 27.51 -16.41
CA LYS A 156 -12.76 28.77 -15.95
C LYS A 156 -11.26 28.60 -15.69
N ARG A 157 -10.86 27.49 -15.07
CA ARG A 157 -9.44 27.17 -14.82
C ARG A 157 -8.66 27.04 -16.14
N ARG A 158 -9.18 26.27 -17.09
CA ARG A 158 -8.56 26.13 -18.43
C ARG A 158 -8.47 27.46 -19.17
N GLN A 159 -9.50 28.30 -19.10
CA GLN A 159 -9.48 29.65 -19.70
C GLN A 159 -8.43 30.55 -19.02
N ALA A 160 -8.36 30.53 -17.68
CA ALA A 160 -7.37 31.30 -16.93
C ALA A 160 -5.93 30.85 -17.25
N GLU A 161 -5.69 29.54 -17.35
CA GLU A 161 -4.40 28.97 -17.74
C GLU A 161 -4.03 29.35 -19.18
N GLN A 162 -4.98 29.30 -20.12
CA GLN A 162 -4.78 29.76 -21.50
C GLN A 162 -4.46 31.26 -21.56
N MET A 163 -5.19 32.09 -20.80
CA MET A 163 -4.96 33.53 -20.71
C MET A 163 -3.60 33.86 -20.07
N ALA A 164 -3.20 33.15 -19.02
CA ALA A 164 -1.88 33.27 -18.40
C ALA A 164 -0.75 32.83 -19.35
N GLY A 165 -0.97 31.75 -20.12
CA GLY A 165 -0.06 31.31 -21.18
C GLY A 165 0.07 32.34 -22.31
N PHE A 166 -1.04 32.99 -22.69
CA PHE A 166 -1.06 34.08 -23.67
C PHE A 166 -0.40 35.35 -23.16
N GLN A 167 -0.61 35.74 -21.91
CA GLN A 167 0.07 36.88 -21.28
C GLN A 167 1.57 36.62 -21.09
N GLY A 168 1.98 35.42 -20.71
CA GLY A 168 3.39 35.00 -20.66
C GLY A 168 4.07 35.00 -22.04
N SER A 169 3.28 34.82 -23.11
CA SER A 169 3.73 34.92 -24.50
C SER A 169 3.74 36.36 -25.02
N ARG A 170 2.77 37.22 -24.62
CA ARG A 170 2.75 38.67 -24.91
C ARG A 170 3.86 39.43 -24.20
N ASN A 171 4.18 39.07 -22.95
CA ASN A 171 5.29 39.68 -22.22
C ASN A 171 6.64 39.32 -22.86
N ARG A 172 6.78 38.11 -23.44
CA ARG A 172 7.92 37.75 -24.29
C ARG A 172 7.89 38.37 -25.69
N GLY A 173 6.70 38.63 -26.24
CA GLY A 173 6.49 39.41 -27.46
C GLY A 173 6.93 40.86 -27.33
N TYR A 174 6.70 41.48 -26.16
CA TYR A 174 7.20 42.81 -25.83
C TYR A 174 8.74 42.85 -25.74
N TYR A 175 9.36 41.82 -25.14
CA TYR A 175 10.83 41.65 -25.16
C TYR A 175 11.41 41.35 -26.56
N ARG A 176 10.63 40.76 -27.49
CA ARG A 176 11.02 40.59 -28.90
C ARG A 176 10.85 41.86 -29.74
N ALA A 177 9.77 42.61 -29.53
CA ALA A 177 9.53 43.88 -30.22
C ALA A 177 10.60 44.93 -29.87
N ASN A 178 11.07 44.94 -28.62
CA ASN A 178 12.16 45.82 -28.20
C ASN A 178 13.54 45.42 -28.77
N ARG A 179 13.71 44.17 -29.22
CA ARG A 179 14.93 43.70 -29.91
C ARG A 179 14.94 44.01 -31.41
N TYR A 180 13.77 44.24 -32.01
CA TYR A 180 13.63 44.71 -33.39
C TYR A 180 13.78 46.24 -33.52
N ARG A 181 13.71 46.98 -32.40
CA ARG A 181 13.87 48.45 -32.37
C ARG A 181 15.31 48.93 -32.17
N MET A 182 16.23 48.03 -31.80
CA MET A 182 17.69 48.25 -31.94
C MET A 182 18.17 47.47 -33.15
N GLY A 183 18.45 48.18 -34.24
CA GLY A 183 18.81 47.60 -35.53
C GLY A 183 19.97 46.60 -35.46
N MET A 184 19.71 45.38 -35.93
CA MET A 184 20.71 44.44 -36.40
C MET A 184 20.10 43.59 -37.51
N GLY A 185 20.43 43.95 -38.75
CA GLY A 185 20.62 43.02 -39.86
C GLY A 185 19.40 42.33 -40.46
N ARG A 186 18.95 42.88 -41.60
CA ARG A 186 18.27 42.14 -42.68
C ARG A 186 19.06 40.87 -43.04
N ASN A 187 18.36 39.76 -43.29
CA ASN A 187 18.58 39.06 -44.54
C ASN A 187 17.27 38.44 -45.06
N GLN A 188 17.09 38.60 -46.36
CA GLN A 188 15.92 38.30 -47.17
C GLN A 188 16.10 36.92 -47.80
N GLY A 189 15.05 36.10 -47.87
CA GLY A 189 15.07 34.84 -48.62
C GLY A 189 13.99 33.85 -48.19
N GLY A 190 12.86 33.85 -48.89
CA GLY A 190 11.83 32.81 -48.77
C GLY A 190 12.29 31.50 -49.43
N GLY A 191 11.86 30.36 -48.87
CA GLY A 191 12.07 29.03 -49.43
C GLY A 191 11.99 27.95 -48.36
N GLY A 192 11.12 26.95 -48.54
CA GLY A 192 10.85 25.86 -47.59
C GLY A 192 12.05 24.95 -47.31
N GLY A 193 12.94 25.38 -46.42
CA GLY A 193 14.01 24.57 -45.86
C GLY A 193 13.54 23.66 -44.72
N TRP A 194 14.21 22.53 -44.54
CA TRP A 194 14.01 21.54 -43.47
C TRP A 194 13.75 22.21 -42.11
N TYR A 195 12.81 21.66 -41.34
CA TYR A 195 12.25 22.26 -40.11
C TYR A 195 13.28 22.83 -39.13
N PHE A 196 14.48 22.24 -39.06
CA PHE A 196 15.53 22.65 -38.14
C PHE A 196 16.44 23.79 -38.63
N TYR A 197 16.33 24.20 -39.90
CA TYR A 197 17.11 25.33 -40.45
C TYR A 197 16.42 26.68 -40.27
N ASN A 198 15.14 26.68 -39.91
CA ASN A 198 14.44 27.91 -39.54
C ASN A 198 14.54 28.10 -38.01
N PRO A 199 15.30 29.10 -37.52
CA PRO A 199 15.48 29.31 -36.08
C PRO A 199 14.16 29.59 -35.35
N GLN A 200 13.15 30.11 -36.06
CA GLN A 200 11.83 30.38 -35.48
C GLN A 200 11.03 29.09 -35.23
N THR A 201 11.02 28.15 -36.18
CA THR A 201 10.35 26.84 -36.02
C THR A 201 11.07 25.97 -35.00
N VAL A 202 12.41 25.97 -34.97
CA VAL A 202 13.17 25.26 -33.92
C VAL A 202 12.84 25.78 -32.53
N THR A 203 12.79 27.11 -32.37
CA THR A 203 12.45 27.73 -31.08
C THR A 203 11.02 27.39 -30.67
N TYR A 204 10.08 27.39 -31.63
CA TYR A 204 8.70 27.02 -31.38
C TYR A 204 8.58 25.53 -30.99
N GLY A 205 9.19 24.63 -31.75
CA GLY A 205 9.24 23.19 -31.45
C GLY A 205 9.88 22.87 -30.12
N LYS A 206 10.96 23.58 -29.75
CA LYS A 206 11.61 23.42 -28.44
C LYS A 206 10.67 23.81 -27.29
N ASN A 207 9.86 24.86 -27.47
CA ASN A 207 8.87 25.24 -26.46
C ASN A 207 7.72 24.23 -26.38
N GLN A 208 7.20 23.76 -27.52
CA GLN A 208 6.16 22.73 -27.58
C GLN A 208 6.63 21.41 -26.97
N PHE A 209 7.88 21.03 -27.25
CA PHE A 209 8.53 19.87 -26.66
C PHE A 209 8.66 20.02 -25.13
N ASN A 210 9.11 21.17 -24.64
CA ASN A 210 9.20 21.44 -23.21
C ASN A 210 7.82 21.48 -22.53
N GLN A 211 6.77 21.94 -23.22
CA GLN A 211 5.40 21.93 -22.69
C GLN A 211 4.84 20.51 -22.60
N ARG A 212 5.05 19.69 -23.63
CA ARG A 212 4.53 18.33 -23.69
C ARG A 212 5.34 17.34 -22.85
N TRP A 213 6.65 17.52 -22.77
CA TRP A 213 7.57 16.54 -22.20
C TRP A 213 8.43 17.08 -21.05
N GLY A 214 8.43 18.39 -20.76
CA GLY A 214 9.33 19.00 -19.78
C GLY A 214 10.77 19.13 -20.28
N ARG A 215 11.70 19.53 -19.39
CA ARG A 215 13.14 19.58 -19.70
C ARG A 215 13.73 18.17 -19.63
N ARG A 216 13.92 17.52 -20.78
CA ARG A 216 14.51 16.17 -20.87
C ARG A 216 16.03 16.25 -21.13
N LYS A 217 16.79 15.38 -20.48
CA LYS A 217 18.21 15.19 -20.79
C LYS A 217 18.34 14.51 -22.16
N LEU A 218 19.46 14.76 -22.85
CA LEU A 218 19.78 14.08 -24.10
C LEU A 218 20.38 12.72 -23.76
N GLU A 219 19.56 11.68 -23.87
CA GLU A 219 19.90 10.29 -23.53
C GLU A 219 18.95 9.34 -24.25
N ASP A 220 19.38 8.11 -24.50
CA ASP A 220 18.52 7.10 -25.14
C ASP A 220 17.28 6.81 -24.28
N ASN A 221 16.16 6.47 -24.92
CA ASN A 221 14.88 6.25 -24.26
C ASN A 221 14.37 7.44 -23.41
N TRP A 222 14.75 8.69 -23.73
CA TRP A 222 14.34 9.90 -23.00
C TRP A 222 12.82 10.08 -22.82
N ARG A 223 12.01 9.36 -23.61
CA ARG A 223 10.53 9.37 -23.53
C ARG A 223 9.96 8.53 -22.38
N ARG A 224 10.76 7.67 -21.74
CA ARG A 224 10.32 6.85 -20.60
C ARG A 224 10.45 7.64 -19.30
N SER A 225 9.38 7.64 -18.49
CA SER A 225 9.34 8.28 -17.16
C SER A 225 10.09 7.47 -16.10
N ASN A 226 10.18 6.15 -16.27
CA ASN A 226 10.91 5.25 -15.39
C ASN A 226 11.91 4.44 -16.23
N LYS A 227 13.18 4.47 -15.83
CA LYS A 227 14.32 3.84 -16.53
C LYS A 227 15.02 2.78 -15.68
N LYS A 228 14.46 2.42 -14.52
CA LYS A 228 14.91 1.21 -13.82
C LYS A 228 14.73 0.03 -14.76
N GLU A 229 15.77 -0.78 -14.93
CA GLU A 229 15.61 -2.15 -15.43
C GLU A 229 14.74 -2.87 -14.39
N VAL A 230 13.45 -2.94 -14.70
CA VAL A 230 12.48 -3.72 -13.94
C VAL A 230 12.80 -5.18 -14.27
N SER A 231 12.97 -6.03 -13.25
CA SER A 231 13.12 -7.46 -13.46
C SER A 231 11.85 -8.01 -14.15
N LEU A 232 11.99 -9.06 -14.94
CA LEU A 232 10.84 -9.70 -15.61
C LEU A 232 9.74 -10.10 -14.61
N ASP A 233 10.08 -10.40 -13.36
CA ASP A 233 9.13 -10.76 -12.30
C ASP A 233 8.29 -9.56 -11.79
N GLU A 234 8.85 -8.33 -11.75
CA GLU A 234 8.10 -7.12 -11.41
C GLU A 234 7.22 -6.63 -12.58
N LEU A 235 7.51 -7.08 -13.81
CA LEU A 235 6.74 -6.75 -15.01
C LEU A 235 5.45 -7.56 -15.11
N ASP A 236 5.42 -8.81 -14.66
CA ASP A 236 4.21 -9.65 -14.66
C ASP A 236 3.18 -9.15 -13.63
N GLU A 237 3.59 -8.77 -12.41
CA GLU A 237 2.68 -8.16 -11.42
C GLU A 237 2.12 -6.81 -11.91
N LEU A 238 2.93 -6.00 -12.59
CA LEU A 238 2.49 -4.72 -13.14
C LEU A 238 1.63 -4.88 -14.40
N ALA A 239 1.88 -5.92 -15.19
CA ALA A 239 1.11 -6.26 -16.39
C ALA A 239 -0.27 -6.81 -16.04
N GLU A 240 -0.39 -7.67 -15.01
CA GLU A 240 -1.70 -8.11 -14.50
C GLU A 240 -2.51 -6.93 -13.93
N GLU A 241 -1.86 -5.97 -13.25
CA GLU A 241 -2.51 -4.72 -12.79
C GLU A 241 -2.91 -3.77 -13.94
N MET A 242 -2.22 -3.82 -15.08
CA MET A 242 -2.50 -3.00 -16.27
C MET A 242 -3.56 -3.65 -17.17
N GLU A 243 -3.54 -4.97 -17.37
CA GLU A 243 -4.55 -5.71 -18.12
C GLU A 243 -5.93 -5.66 -17.43
N ALA A 244 -5.96 -5.62 -16.09
CA ALA A 244 -7.20 -5.38 -15.33
C ALA A 244 -7.77 -3.95 -15.54
N LYS A 245 -6.93 -2.96 -15.90
CA LYS A 245 -7.34 -1.57 -16.16
C LYS A 245 -7.78 -1.31 -17.61
N GLU A 246 -7.40 -2.14 -18.57
CA GLU A 246 -7.70 -1.93 -20.00
C GLU A 246 -9.14 -2.31 -20.43
N LYS A 247 -9.94 -2.95 -19.57
CA LYS A 247 -11.28 -3.42 -19.96
C LYS A 247 -12.36 -2.34 -20.01
N GLU A 248 -12.12 -1.11 -19.55
CA GLU A 248 -13.08 -0.01 -19.64
C GLU A 248 -12.47 1.24 -20.26
N LYS A 249 -13.00 1.68 -21.41
CA LYS A 249 -12.70 3.00 -21.98
C LYS A 249 -13.19 4.08 -21.02
N ARG A 250 -12.29 4.57 -20.16
CA ARG A 250 -12.58 5.64 -19.21
C ARG A 250 -12.74 6.98 -19.90
N VAL A 251 -13.63 7.81 -19.37
CA VAL A 251 -13.74 9.20 -19.82
C VAL A 251 -12.70 10.01 -19.08
N GLU A 252 -11.73 10.57 -19.80
CA GLU A 252 -10.64 11.37 -19.22
C GLU A 252 -10.89 12.88 -19.30
N ASP A 253 -11.83 13.32 -20.13
CA ASP A 253 -12.11 14.76 -20.31
C ASP A 253 -12.95 15.30 -19.15
N PRO A 254 -12.39 16.14 -18.25
CA PRO A 254 -13.10 16.70 -17.10
C PRO A 254 -14.13 17.77 -17.50
N LEU A 255 -14.31 18.06 -18.79
CA LEU A 255 -15.43 18.89 -19.26
C LEU A 255 -16.71 18.08 -19.51
N LYS A 256 -16.61 16.74 -19.49
CA LYS A 256 -17.74 15.83 -19.71
C LYS A 256 -18.37 15.42 -18.39
N LYS A 257 -19.70 15.28 -18.37
CA LYS A 257 -20.44 14.83 -17.18
C LYS A 257 -19.99 13.43 -16.74
N GLU A 258 -19.77 12.56 -17.72
CA GLU A 258 -19.41 11.17 -17.54
C GLU A 258 -18.09 11.01 -16.77
N PHE A 259 -17.17 11.98 -16.90
CA PHE A 259 -15.93 12.01 -16.13
C PHE A 259 -16.18 11.97 -14.62
N TYR A 260 -17.18 12.70 -14.14
CA TYR A 260 -17.51 12.83 -12.72
C TYR A 260 -18.46 11.76 -12.22
N THR A 261 -19.20 11.09 -13.11
CA THR A 261 -20.21 10.09 -12.74
C THR A 261 -19.73 8.65 -12.84
N GLN A 262 -18.70 8.36 -13.64
CA GLN A 262 -18.24 6.99 -13.92
C GLN A 262 -17.83 6.19 -12.67
N ASP A 263 -17.35 6.86 -11.62
CA ASP A 263 -16.93 6.21 -10.37
C ASP A 263 -17.99 6.31 -9.25
N LEU A 264 -19.15 6.91 -9.48
CA LEU A 264 -20.15 7.11 -8.43
C LEU A 264 -20.88 5.79 -8.10
N PRO A 265 -20.93 5.37 -6.83
CA PRO A 265 -21.67 4.18 -6.43
C PRO A 265 -23.17 4.47 -6.36
N LEU A 266 -23.84 4.50 -7.51
CA LEU A 266 -25.27 4.88 -7.61
C LEU A 266 -26.25 3.75 -7.36
N THR A 267 -25.78 2.50 -7.34
CA THR A 267 -26.60 1.31 -7.06
C THR A 267 -26.17 0.68 -5.73
N ASP A 268 -27.06 -0.10 -5.11
CA ASP A 268 -26.76 -0.78 -3.84
C ASP A 268 -25.53 -1.70 -3.94
N SER A 269 -25.39 -2.41 -5.07
CA SER A 269 -24.22 -3.26 -5.33
C SER A 269 -22.92 -2.44 -5.41
N LEU A 270 -22.92 -1.30 -6.12
CA LEU A 270 -21.75 -0.43 -6.20
C LEU A 270 -21.44 0.26 -4.86
N MET A 271 -22.48 0.59 -4.08
CA MET A 271 -22.34 1.14 -2.72
C MET A 271 -21.69 0.11 -1.80
N GLN A 272 -22.11 -1.15 -1.88
CA GLN A 272 -21.51 -2.23 -1.10
C GLN A 272 -20.03 -2.42 -1.43
N ILE A 273 -19.66 -2.43 -2.72
CA ILE A 273 -18.25 -2.49 -3.15
C ILE A 273 -17.45 -1.27 -2.62
N SER A 274 -18.07 -0.09 -2.59
CA SER A 274 -17.46 1.11 -2.02
C SER A 274 -17.19 0.96 -0.51
N HIS A 275 -18.15 0.40 0.24
CA HIS A 275 -18.00 0.09 1.66
C HIS A 275 -16.91 -0.94 1.92
N GLU A 276 -16.81 -1.99 1.09
CA GLU A 276 -15.73 -2.99 1.17
C GLU A 276 -14.36 -2.36 0.98
N LYS A 277 -14.20 -1.46 -0.01
CA LYS A 277 -12.94 -0.72 -0.22
C LYS A 277 -12.56 0.11 1.00
N ILE A 278 -13.51 0.77 1.65
CA ILE A 278 -13.25 1.55 2.89
C ILE A 278 -12.84 0.60 4.02
N ARG A 279 -13.59 -0.48 4.23
CA ARG A 279 -13.32 -1.48 5.27
C ARG A 279 -11.91 -2.04 5.15
N ASP A 280 -11.54 -2.49 3.96
CA ASP A 280 -10.23 -3.10 3.68
C ASP A 280 -9.10 -2.07 3.82
N ALA A 281 -9.33 -0.83 3.36
CA ALA A 281 -8.36 0.24 3.51
C ALA A 281 -8.12 0.63 4.98
N LEU A 282 -9.18 0.77 5.79
CA LEU A 282 -9.07 1.07 7.22
C LEU A 282 -8.32 -0.04 7.96
N TYR A 283 -8.67 -1.31 7.71
CA TYR A 283 -7.99 -2.44 8.34
C TYR A 283 -6.49 -2.45 8.04
N ASN A 284 -6.12 -2.27 6.77
CA ASN A 284 -4.71 -2.27 6.36
C ASN A 284 -3.95 -1.02 6.83
N ALA A 285 -4.60 0.16 6.85
CA ALA A 285 -4.02 1.37 7.44
C ALA A 285 -3.73 1.19 8.93
N GLY A 286 -4.68 0.62 9.69
CA GLY A 286 -4.50 0.29 11.11
C GLY A 286 -3.30 -0.62 11.34
N ARG A 287 -3.14 -1.66 10.50
CA ARG A 287 -1.98 -2.56 10.56
C ARG A 287 -0.66 -1.83 10.31
N ILE A 288 -0.57 -1.04 9.23
CA ILE A 288 0.66 -0.29 8.91
C ILE A 288 1.03 0.68 10.03
N PHE A 289 0.05 1.38 10.62
CA PHE A 289 0.33 2.25 11.77
C PHE A 289 0.99 1.50 12.92
N LYS A 290 0.56 0.26 13.20
CA LYS A 290 1.12 -0.57 14.27
C LYS A 290 2.49 -1.14 13.91
N THR A 291 2.59 -1.83 12.78
CA THR A 291 3.77 -2.65 12.44
C THR A 291 4.92 -1.82 11.93
N ASP A 292 4.65 -0.85 11.06
CA ASP A 292 5.69 -0.16 10.29
C ASP A 292 6.10 1.14 10.97
N PHE A 293 5.17 1.77 11.71
CA PHE A 293 5.37 3.09 12.30
C PHE A 293 5.28 3.14 13.82
N ALA A 294 4.91 2.03 14.48
CA ALA A 294 4.68 1.97 15.93
C ALA A 294 3.78 3.11 16.45
N ASN A 295 2.89 3.65 15.61
CA ASN A 295 1.94 4.69 15.99
C ASN A 295 0.67 4.03 16.53
N TYR A 296 0.78 3.52 17.75
CA TYR A 296 -0.27 2.71 18.37
C TYR A 296 -1.58 3.49 18.58
N ASN A 297 -1.50 4.79 18.88
CA ASN A 297 -2.69 5.64 19.02
C ASN A 297 -3.46 5.75 17.69
N ARG A 298 -2.78 6.08 16.59
CA ARG A 298 -3.41 6.14 15.26
C ARG A 298 -3.94 4.79 14.81
N SER A 299 -3.20 3.72 15.09
CA SER A 299 -3.65 2.36 14.80
C SER A 299 -4.97 2.04 15.52
N ALA A 300 -5.05 2.34 16.82
CA ALA A 300 -6.26 2.12 17.62
C ALA A 300 -7.43 2.97 17.13
N GLU A 301 -7.21 4.27 16.86
CA GLU A 301 -8.22 5.15 16.26
C GLU A 301 -8.77 4.57 14.95
N THR A 302 -7.90 4.06 14.09
CA THR A 302 -8.29 3.51 12.78
C THR A 302 -9.10 2.22 12.91
N PHE A 303 -8.73 1.31 13.83
CA PHE A 303 -9.50 0.09 14.08
C PHE A 303 -10.85 0.37 14.77
N ILE A 304 -10.91 1.39 15.63
CA ILE A 304 -12.17 1.85 16.22
C ILE A 304 -13.08 2.43 15.12
N ASP A 305 -12.54 3.27 14.23
CA ASP A 305 -13.31 3.81 13.10
C ASP A 305 -13.85 2.68 12.19
N LEU A 306 -13.01 1.68 11.88
CA LEU A 306 -13.41 0.49 11.13
C LEU A 306 -14.63 -0.21 11.78
N ASN A 307 -14.54 -0.51 13.08
CA ASN A 307 -15.58 -1.24 13.79
C ASN A 307 -16.85 -0.41 14.02
N ASN A 308 -16.70 0.91 14.20
CA ASN A 308 -17.85 1.82 14.33
C ASN A 308 -18.62 1.95 13.01
N ARG A 309 -17.91 2.08 11.88
CA ARG A 309 -18.54 2.19 10.56
C ARG A 309 -19.12 0.86 10.09
N TYR A 310 -18.47 -0.26 10.43
CA TYR A 310 -18.85 -1.60 10.00
C TYR A 310 -18.85 -2.58 11.18
N PRO A 311 -19.90 -2.59 12.02
CA PRO A 311 -19.96 -3.46 13.20
C PRO A 311 -19.87 -4.95 12.89
N GLU A 312 -20.36 -5.39 11.72
CA GLU A 312 -20.36 -6.79 11.28
C GLU A 312 -19.37 -6.98 10.10
N ASN A 313 -18.11 -6.63 10.32
CA ASN A 313 -17.08 -6.72 9.28
C ASN A 313 -16.27 -8.02 9.39
N ILE A 314 -15.74 -8.50 8.26
CA ILE A 314 -14.94 -9.74 8.19
C ILE A 314 -13.64 -9.69 9.03
N TYR A 315 -13.17 -8.50 9.38
CA TYR A 315 -11.97 -8.29 10.18
C TYR A 315 -12.27 -8.06 11.66
N LEU A 316 -13.53 -8.11 12.11
CA LEU A 316 -13.94 -7.70 13.45
C LEU A 316 -13.12 -8.37 14.56
N LEU A 317 -13.02 -9.70 14.51
CA LEU A 317 -12.24 -10.48 15.46
C LEU A 317 -10.74 -10.08 15.42
N SER A 318 -10.17 -9.95 14.23
CA SER A 318 -8.76 -9.52 14.07
C SER A 318 -8.54 -8.08 14.53
N ALA A 319 -9.50 -7.17 14.32
CA ALA A 319 -9.45 -5.78 14.76
C ALA A 319 -9.55 -5.69 16.28
N TYR A 320 -10.44 -6.46 16.93
CA TYR A 320 -10.50 -6.56 18.39
C TYR A 320 -9.21 -7.11 18.98
N PHE A 321 -8.62 -8.15 18.38
CA PHE A 321 -7.34 -8.67 18.85
C PHE A 321 -6.21 -7.63 18.71
N ASN A 322 -6.17 -6.90 17.58
CA ASN A 322 -5.23 -5.81 17.42
C ASN A 322 -5.46 -4.69 18.44
N LEU A 323 -6.70 -4.33 18.75
CA LEU A 323 -7.03 -3.32 19.75
C LEU A 323 -6.62 -3.76 21.16
N TYR A 324 -6.87 -5.01 21.55
CA TYR A 324 -6.34 -5.60 22.78
C TYR A 324 -4.82 -5.42 22.88
N ASP A 325 -4.09 -5.88 21.86
CA ASP A 325 -2.62 -5.84 21.85
C ASP A 325 -2.07 -4.40 21.81
N LEU A 326 -2.72 -3.50 21.07
CA LEU A 326 -2.37 -2.07 21.06
C LEU A 326 -2.54 -1.43 22.44
N TYR A 327 -3.61 -1.75 23.15
CA TYR A 327 -3.84 -1.21 24.49
C TYR A 327 -2.94 -1.85 25.55
N GLU A 328 -2.48 -3.08 25.36
CA GLU A 328 -1.37 -3.64 26.13
C GLU A 328 -0.08 -2.84 25.91
N LEU A 329 0.31 -2.57 24.66
CA LEU A 329 1.50 -1.77 24.32
C LEU A 329 1.42 -0.33 24.85
N LEU A 330 0.22 0.25 24.92
CA LEU A 330 -0.04 1.57 25.48
C LEU A 330 -0.18 1.58 27.01
N ASN A 331 -0.02 0.44 27.69
CA ASN A 331 -0.24 0.27 29.13
C ASN A 331 -1.65 0.67 29.61
N ASN A 332 -2.66 0.61 28.73
CA ASN A 332 -4.05 0.88 29.07
C ASN A 332 -4.80 -0.43 29.36
N LYS A 333 -4.67 -0.92 30.60
CA LYS A 333 -5.25 -2.21 31.03
C LYS A 333 -6.77 -2.24 30.98
N GLU A 334 -7.45 -1.12 31.22
CA GLU A 334 -8.90 -1.03 31.16
C GLU A 334 -9.41 -1.34 29.74
N LYS A 335 -8.89 -0.62 28.74
CA LYS A 335 -9.29 -0.84 27.34
C LYS A 335 -8.82 -2.18 26.80
N SER A 336 -7.61 -2.62 27.19
CA SER A 336 -7.13 -3.96 26.85
C SER A 336 -8.10 -5.04 27.34
N ASN A 337 -8.48 -5.01 28.62
CA ASN A 337 -9.43 -5.96 29.20
C ASN A 337 -10.81 -5.90 28.54
N TYR A 338 -11.27 -4.70 28.15
CA TYR A 338 -12.52 -4.54 27.41
C TYR A 338 -12.50 -5.34 26.10
N TYR A 339 -11.47 -5.17 25.25
CA TYR A 339 -11.38 -5.93 23.99
C TYR A 339 -11.11 -7.41 24.21
N ARG A 340 -10.33 -7.77 25.24
CA ARG A 340 -10.15 -9.17 25.66
C ARG A 340 -11.49 -9.84 25.94
N ASN A 341 -12.36 -9.19 26.72
CA ASN A 341 -13.67 -9.72 27.09
C ASN A 341 -14.63 -9.80 25.90
N LEU A 342 -14.57 -8.84 24.97
CA LEU A 342 -15.33 -8.92 23.71
C LEU A 342 -14.93 -10.15 22.88
N ILE A 343 -13.63 -10.43 22.75
CA ILE A 343 -13.14 -11.60 22.00
C ILE A 343 -13.61 -12.89 22.66
N ILE A 344 -13.46 -13.01 23.99
CA ILE A 344 -13.84 -14.21 24.73
C ILE A 344 -15.35 -14.46 24.69
N SER A 345 -16.16 -13.40 24.79
CA SER A 345 -17.62 -13.53 24.84
C SER A 345 -18.25 -13.76 23.46
N GLN A 346 -17.78 -13.05 22.43
CA GLN A 346 -18.37 -13.11 21.09
C GLN A 346 -17.74 -14.17 20.19
N PHE A 347 -16.48 -14.56 20.45
CA PHE A 347 -15.73 -15.51 19.62
C PHE A 347 -15.05 -16.62 20.45
N PRO A 348 -15.77 -17.33 21.33
CA PRO A 348 -15.19 -18.28 22.28
C PRO A 348 -14.39 -19.41 21.63
N ASP A 349 -14.82 -19.87 20.44
CA ASP A 349 -14.16 -20.96 19.71
C ASP A 349 -12.94 -20.51 18.90
N SER A 350 -12.67 -19.19 18.85
CA SER A 350 -11.53 -18.66 18.10
C SER A 350 -10.21 -18.97 18.80
N LYS A 351 -9.15 -19.17 18.01
CA LYS A 351 -7.78 -19.31 18.54
C LYS A 351 -7.35 -18.11 19.38
N TYR A 352 -7.86 -16.91 19.07
CA TYR A 352 -7.60 -15.71 19.86
C TYR A 352 -8.24 -15.81 21.24
N ALA A 353 -9.52 -16.20 21.35
CA ALA A 353 -10.17 -16.38 22.64
C ALA A 353 -9.49 -17.47 23.47
N GLN A 354 -9.15 -18.61 22.85
CA GLN A 354 -8.46 -19.71 23.53
C GLN A 354 -7.08 -19.28 24.05
N TYR A 355 -6.32 -18.51 23.27
CA TYR A 355 -5.05 -17.91 23.70
C TYR A 355 -5.22 -16.89 24.84
N LEU A 356 -6.23 -16.03 24.76
CA LEU A 356 -6.49 -15.01 25.78
C LEU A 356 -6.94 -15.62 27.11
N GLN A 357 -7.60 -16.78 27.09
CA GLN A 357 -7.96 -17.56 28.28
C GLN A 357 -6.77 -18.34 28.83
N ASN A 358 -5.99 -18.98 27.94
CA ASN A 358 -4.80 -19.75 28.30
C ASN A 358 -3.58 -19.28 27.49
N PRO A 359 -2.65 -18.51 28.09
CA PRO A 359 -1.42 -18.08 27.42
C PRO A 359 -0.55 -19.22 26.88
N ASN A 360 -0.65 -20.43 27.46
CA ASN A 360 0.07 -21.62 27.01
C ASN A 360 -0.64 -22.38 25.89
N PHE A 361 -1.80 -21.90 25.43
CA PHE A 361 -2.64 -22.59 24.44
C PHE A 361 -1.87 -23.03 23.19
N PHE A 362 -1.02 -22.16 22.62
CA PHE A 362 -0.26 -22.51 21.41
C PHE A 362 0.81 -23.58 21.68
N ALA A 363 1.48 -23.54 22.84
CA ALA A 363 2.45 -24.55 23.24
C ALA A 363 1.78 -25.90 23.49
N GLU A 364 0.61 -25.91 24.13
CA GLU A 364 -0.20 -27.12 24.33
C GLU A 364 -0.72 -27.69 23.01
N LEU A 365 -1.15 -26.83 22.09
CA LEU A 365 -1.60 -27.23 20.75
C LEU A 365 -0.47 -27.88 19.95
N GLU A 366 0.74 -27.30 20.00
CA GLU A 366 1.92 -27.85 19.36
C GLU A 366 2.34 -29.19 19.98
N ALA A 367 2.36 -29.28 21.31
CA ALA A 367 2.66 -30.52 22.02
C ALA A 367 1.64 -31.63 21.69
N ARG A 368 0.35 -31.29 21.60
CA ARG A 368 -0.71 -32.20 21.16
C ARG A 368 -0.50 -32.67 19.73
N LYS A 369 -0.17 -31.76 18.80
CA LYS A 369 0.12 -32.11 17.40
C LYS A 369 1.33 -33.05 17.29
N LYS A 370 2.41 -32.75 18.03
CA LYS A 370 3.60 -33.59 18.08
C LYS A 370 3.29 -34.99 18.60
N LYS A 371 2.52 -35.08 19.70
CA LYS A 371 2.10 -36.35 20.29
C LYS A 371 1.16 -37.15 19.37
N LEU A 372 0.26 -36.47 18.66
CA LEU A 372 -0.60 -37.08 17.65
C LEU A 372 0.23 -37.69 16.50
N ASN A 373 1.21 -36.93 15.99
CA ASN A 373 2.11 -37.42 14.95
C ASN A 373 2.92 -38.63 15.43
N GLN A 374 3.42 -38.62 16.67
CA GLN A 374 4.13 -39.75 17.26
C GLN A 374 3.26 -41.01 17.33
N TYR A 375 2.01 -40.90 17.77
CA TYR A 375 1.09 -42.06 17.75
C TYR A 375 0.75 -42.52 16.34
N TYR A 376 0.60 -41.60 15.39
CA TYR A 376 0.34 -41.96 14.00
C TYR A 376 1.54 -42.67 13.36
N GLU A 377 2.77 -42.20 13.61
CA GLU A 377 4.01 -42.87 13.21
C GLU A 377 4.12 -44.27 13.82
N GLU A 378 3.80 -44.41 15.11
CA GLU A 378 3.76 -45.71 15.79
C GLU A 378 2.72 -46.64 15.15
N LEU A 379 1.50 -46.16 14.89
CA LEU A 379 0.42 -46.90 14.24
C LEU A 379 0.84 -47.43 12.87
N PHE A 380 1.46 -46.56 12.06
CA PHE A 380 1.93 -46.92 10.73
C PHE A 380 3.10 -47.91 10.77
N TYR A 381 4.00 -47.77 11.74
CA TYR A 381 5.07 -48.74 11.96
C TYR A 381 4.52 -50.11 12.36
N GLN A 382 3.54 -50.16 13.28
CA GLN A 382 2.86 -51.39 13.67
C GLN A 382 2.19 -52.08 12.47
N TYR A 383 1.52 -51.31 11.62
CA TYR A 383 0.94 -51.80 10.36
C TYR A 383 2.01 -52.40 9.44
N LYS A 384 3.10 -51.68 9.18
CA LYS A 384 4.20 -52.16 8.33
C LYS A 384 4.85 -53.45 8.83
N GLN A 385 4.91 -53.64 10.14
CA GLN A 385 5.49 -54.84 10.77
C GLN A 385 4.47 -55.99 10.90
N GLY A 386 3.22 -55.83 10.46
CA GLY A 386 2.16 -56.84 10.60
C GLY A 386 1.67 -57.03 12.04
N ASN A 387 1.93 -56.08 12.94
CA ASN A 387 1.55 -56.17 14.35
C ASN A 387 0.09 -55.71 14.59
N TYR A 388 -0.87 -56.37 13.92
CA TYR A 388 -2.28 -55.96 13.91
C TYR A 388 -2.94 -55.90 15.30
N ASN A 389 -2.50 -56.75 16.23
CA ASN A 389 -2.99 -56.76 17.62
C ASN A 389 -2.74 -55.44 18.38
N ARG A 390 -1.78 -54.61 17.94
CA ARG A 390 -1.45 -53.32 18.60
C ARG A 390 -2.13 -52.11 17.95
N ILE A 391 -2.67 -52.26 16.74
CA ILE A 391 -3.25 -51.16 15.95
C ILE A 391 -4.51 -50.59 16.61
N LEU A 392 -5.41 -51.45 17.11
CA LEU A 392 -6.66 -51.00 17.75
C LEU A 392 -6.42 -50.18 19.03
N PRO A 393 -5.55 -50.61 19.98
CA PRO A 393 -5.17 -49.78 21.12
C PRO A 393 -4.56 -48.43 20.74
N THR A 394 -3.64 -48.39 19.76
CA THR A 394 -3.01 -47.13 19.32
C THR A 394 -4.03 -46.22 18.60
N THR A 395 -4.94 -46.80 17.83
CA THR A 395 -6.05 -46.08 17.19
C THR A 395 -6.96 -45.42 18.23
N ALA A 396 -7.31 -46.11 19.31
CA ALA A 396 -8.12 -45.55 20.38
C ALA A 396 -7.45 -44.31 21.01
N LYS A 397 -6.15 -44.38 21.31
CA LYS A 397 -5.36 -43.24 21.83
C LYS A 397 -5.37 -42.06 20.86
N ILE A 398 -5.27 -42.31 19.56
CA ILE A 398 -5.34 -41.24 18.54
C ILE A 398 -6.72 -40.60 18.53
N LYS A 399 -7.80 -41.39 18.57
CA LYS A 399 -9.18 -40.88 18.56
C LYS A 399 -9.52 -40.03 19.79
N GLU A 400 -9.01 -40.38 20.97
CA GLU A 400 -9.13 -39.55 22.18
C GLU A 400 -8.56 -38.14 21.99
N MET A 401 -7.51 -38.01 21.17
CA MET A 401 -6.90 -36.72 20.82
C MET A 401 -7.69 -35.94 19.77
N LYS A 402 -8.89 -36.39 19.36
CA LYS A 402 -9.82 -35.72 18.41
C LYS A 402 -9.08 -35.13 17.19
N PRO A 403 -8.45 -35.97 16.36
CA PRO A 403 -7.74 -35.52 15.18
C PRO A 403 -8.71 -34.91 14.15
N ASP A 404 -8.16 -34.21 13.16
CA ASP A 404 -8.96 -33.77 12.01
C ASP A 404 -9.46 -34.96 11.17
N SER A 405 -10.39 -34.69 10.25
CA SER A 405 -11.00 -35.72 9.40
C SER A 405 -9.98 -36.43 8.50
N ILE A 406 -8.88 -35.76 8.16
CA ILE A 406 -7.83 -36.30 7.27
C ILE A 406 -7.09 -37.41 8.00
N ILE A 407 -6.55 -37.11 9.19
CA ILE A 407 -5.86 -38.10 10.01
C ILE A 407 -6.82 -39.19 10.49
N LEU A 408 -8.05 -38.83 10.86
CA LEU A 408 -9.07 -39.79 11.29
C LEU A 408 -9.36 -40.85 10.21
N SER A 409 -9.54 -40.45 8.95
CA SER A 409 -9.77 -41.41 7.86
C SER A 409 -8.60 -42.39 7.68
N LYS A 410 -7.35 -41.93 7.84
CA LYS A 410 -6.17 -42.79 7.71
C LYS A 410 -6.05 -43.78 8.86
N VAL A 411 -6.33 -43.31 10.07
CA VAL A 411 -6.36 -44.13 11.28
C VAL A 411 -7.46 -45.19 11.20
N ASP A 412 -8.66 -44.81 10.76
CA ASP A 412 -9.78 -45.74 10.60
C ASP A 412 -9.54 -46.77 9.50
N PHE A 413 -8.85 -46.39 8.42
CA PHE A 413 -8.42 -47.35 7.41
C PHE A 413 -7.51 -48.42 8.01
N LEU A 414 -6.45 -48.03 8.73
CA LEU A 414 -5.52 -48.98 9.34
C LEU A 414 -6.21 -49.88 10.38
N ALA A 415 -7.15 -49.33 11.16
CA ALA A 415 -7.97 -50.11 12.09
C ALA A 415 -8.87 -51.12 11.36
N THR A 416 -9.47 -50.72 10.23
CA THR A 416 -10.28 -51.60 9.37
C THR A 416 -9.45 -52.78 8.88
N ILE A 417 -8.22 -52.54 8.41
CA ILE A 417 -7.32 -53.61 7.96
C ILE A 417 -6.95 -54.55 9.12
N ALA A 418 -6.64 -54.00 10.30
CA ALA A 418 -6.29 -54.81 11.47
C ALA A 418 -7.46 -55.67 11.96
N GLN A 419 -8.69 -55.16 11.95
CA GLN A 419 -9.90 -55.92 12.30
C GLN A 419 -10.16 -57.04 11.29
N GLY A 420 -10.06 -56.73 10.00
CA GLY A 420 -10.21 -57.72 8.94
C GLY A 420 -9.22 -58.88 9.03
N ASN A 421 -7.98 -58.60 9.44
CA ASN A 421 -6.97 -59.64 9.67
C ASN A 421 -7.32 -60.58 10.84
N GLN A 422 -8.04 -60.09 11.85
CA GLN A 422 -8.41 -60.86 13.04
C GLN A 422 -9.70 -61.66 12.87
N ASP A 423 -10.71 -61.07 12.21
CA ASP A 423 -12.08 -61.62 12.18
C ASP A 423 -12.40 -62.45 10.93
N GLY A 424 -11.46 -62.53 9.99
CA GLY A 424 -11.60 -63.32 8.76
C GLY A 424 -12.28 -62.58 7.60
N VAL A 425 -12.29 -63.23 6.43
CA VAL A 425 -12.57 -62.61 5.12
C VAL A 425 -13.99 -62.02 5.00
N GLU A 426 -15.02 -62.74 5.47
CA GLU A 426 -16.41 -62.27 5.39
C GLU A 426 -16.67 -61.00 6.22
N GLN A 427 -16.07 -60.90 7.42
CA GLN A 427 -16.19 -59.69 8.24
C GLN A 427 -15.35 -58.56 7.68
N PHE A 428 -14.18 -58.89 7.11
CA PHE A 428 -13.32 -57.91 6.49
C PHE A 428 -14.01 -57.19 5.32
N GLU A 429 -14.75 -57.91 4.48
CA GLU A 429 -15.52 -57.32 3.40
C GLU A 429 -16.52 -56.27 3.92
N LYS A 430 -17.22 -56.57 5.02
CA LYS A 430 -18.18 -55.65 5.65
C LYS A 430 -17.47 -54.40 6.19
N TYR A 431 -16.36 -54.57 6.89
CA TYR A 431 -15.62 -53.45 7.47
C TYR A 431 -15.05 -52.50 6.39
N ILE A 432 -14.51 -53.04 5.30
CA ILE A 432 -14.02 -52.23 4.18
C ILE A 432 -15.16 -51.48 3.48
N ASN A 433 -16.29 -52.15 3.24
CA ASN A 433 -17.46 -51.49 2.67
C ASN A 433 -17.96 -50.33 3.54
N GLN A 434 -18.00 -50.53 4.86
CA GLN A 434 -18.36 -49.49 5.82
C GLN A 434 -17.35 -48.32 5.81
N TYR A 435 -16.05 -48.60 5.75
CA TYR A 435 -15.01 -47.58 5.65
C TYR A 435 -15.18 -46.72 4.38
N ILE A 436 -15.37 -47.33 3.21
CA ILE A 436 -15.57 -46.63 1.93
C ILE A 436 -16.83 -45.76 1.97
N ALA A 437 -17.91 -46.27 2.55
CA ALA A 437 -19.16 -45.51 2.71
C ALA A 437 -18.99 -44.31 3.66
N THR A 438 -18.22 -44.46 4.73
CA THR A 438 -17.98 -43.40 5.73
C THR A 438 -17.04 -42.32 5.18
N TYR A 439 -16.05 -42.70 4.37
CA TYR A 439 -14.98 -41.81 3.90
C TYR A 439 -14.81 -41.81 2.37
N PRO A 440 -15.83 -41.49 1.56
CA PRO A 440 -15.83 -41.74 0.11
C PRO A 440 -14.74 -40.98 -0.68
N LYS A 441 -14.22 -39.89 -0.12
CA LYS A 441 -13.19 -39.03 -0.73
C LYS A 441 -11.83 -39.10 -0.02
N ALA A 442 -11.66 -40.02 0.94
CA ALA A 442 -10.40 -40.13 1.66
C ALA A 442 -9.30 -40.74 0.79
N GLU A 443 -8.07 -40.33 1.04
CA GLU A 443 -6.88 -40.78 0.30
C GLU A 443 -6.69 -42.31 0.29
N PRO A 444 -7.00 -43.08 1.36
CA PRO A 444 -6.90 -44.55 1.33
C PRO A 444 -8.00 -45.27 0.54
N VAL A 445 -9.05 -44.59 0.05
CA VAL A 445 -10.18 -45.25 -0.62
C VAL A 445 -9.82 -46.05 -1.87
N PRO A 446 -8.95 -45.57 -2.79
CA PRO A 446 -8.54 -46.37 -3.94
C PRO A 446 -7.90 -47.70 -3.53
N LEU A 447 -7.06 -47.69 -2.49
CA LEU A 447 -6.47 -48.90 -1.93
C LEU A 447 -7.52 -49.79 -1.26
N ALA A 448 -8.45 -49.21 -0.49
CA ALA A 448 -9.56 -49.96 0.11
C ALA A 448 -10.41 -50.69 -0.94
N LYS A 449 -10.69 -50.04 -2.09
CA LYS A 449 -11.42 -50.65 -3.22
C LYS A 449 -10.63 -51.77 -3.89
N GLN A 450 -9.31 -51.63 -4.02
CA GLN A 450 -8.46 -52.71 -4.54
C GLN A 450 -8.49 -53.93 -3.62
N ILE A 451 -8.39 -53.72 -2.31
CA ILE A 451 -8.48 -54.79 -1.32
C ILE A 451 -9.86 -55.45 -1.35
N LEU A 452 -10.93 -54.67 -1.46
CA LEU A 452 -12.29 -55.20 -1.60
C LEU A 452 -12.43 -56.11 -2.83
N GLY A 453 -11.93 -55.67 -3.99
CA GLY A 453 -11.95 -56.49 -5.21
C GLY A 453 -11.20 -57.81 -5.04
N LEU A 454 -10.00 -57.77 -4.42
CA LEU A 454 -9.24 -58.99 -4.14
C LEU A 454 -9.98 -59.95 -3.19
N ILE A 455 -10.69 -59.45 -2.20
CA ILE A 455 -11.51 -60.26 -1.29
C ILE A 455 -12.65 -60.95 -2.08
N GLN A 456 -13.35 -60.20 -2.91
CA GLN A 456 -14.48 -60.68 -3.71
C GLN A 456 -14.04 -61.69 -4.79
N ASP A 457 -12.84 -61.53 -5.35
CA ASP A 457 -12.28 -62.48 -6.33
C ASP A 457 -11.78 -63.79 -5.66
N SER A 458 -11.58 -63.78 -4.34
CA SER A 458 -11.02 -64.91 -3.56
C SER A 458 -12.08 -65.74 -2.83
N THR A 459 -13.35 -65.34 -2.91
CA THR A 459 -14.52 -66.04 -2.34
C THR A 459 -15.39 -66.57 -3.47
#